data_AF-A0A951CVM7-F1
#
_entry.id   AF-A0A951CVM7-F1
#
_cell.length_a   1.000
_cell.length_b   1.000
_cell.length_c   1.000
_cell.angle_alpha   90.00
_cell.angle_beta   90.00
_cell.angle_gamma   90.00
#
_symmetry.space_group_name_H-M   'P 1'
#
loop_
_entity.id
_entity.type
_entity.pdbx_description
1 polymer ?
#
loop_
_entity_poly.entity_id
_entity_poly.type
_entity_poly.pdbx_seq_one_letter_code
_entity_poly.pdbx_strand_id
1 'polypeptide(L)'
;MTDIDREHHDFKRQKHMWRMYRDLYTGGQEFKHRAAEYLLRRQKEPLDVYGERLHRVFYENYIGSIVDWYASTLFRRGPSLQVSGGLIGGHTFLAELADDCDRRGTNLTSFFRQCFIDSLVYGRSHILVDFPRPTASAANRADEDAAGLSRAYLIRYQAEDLI
;
A
#
# COMPACT_ATOMS: atom_id res chain seq x y z
N MET A 1 -9.24 -26.70 12.97
CA MET A 1 -9.39 -25.23 12.86
C MET A 1 -8.02 -24.68 12.62
N THR A 2 -7.76 -24.17 11.43
CA THR A 2 -6.53 -23.41 11.15
C THR A 2 -6.61 -22.13 11.96
N ASP A 3 -5.60 -21.86 12.78
CA ASP A 3 -5.50 -20.62 13.56
C ASP A 3 -5.05 -19.49 12.62
N ILE A 4 -6.04 -18.80 12.05
CA ILE A 4 -5.84 -17.76 11.01
C ILE A 4 -5.37 -16.44 11.63
N ASP A 5 -5.55 -16.25 12.94
CA ASP A 5 -5.23 -15.01 13.66
C ASP A 5 -3.82 -15.01 14.29
N ARG A 6 -2.97 -15.97 13.89
CA ARG A 6 -1.62 -16.09 14.43
C ARG A 6 -0.68 -15.02 13.87
N GLU A 7 -0.49 -13.95 14.63
CA GLU A 7 0.51 -12.92 14.33
C GLU A 7 1.95 -13.47 14.30
N HIS A 8 2.69 -13.21 13.22
CA HIS A 8 4.11 -13.51 13.08
C HIS A 8 4.96 -12.67 14.05
N HIS A 9 6.09 -13.23 14.51
CA HIS A 9 6.96 -12.55 15.47
C HIS A 9 7.51 -11.21 14.93
N ASP A 10 7.84 -11.14 13.65
CA ASP A 10 8.30 -9.89 13.03
C ASP A 10 7.23 -8.81 12.97
N PHE A 11 5.98 -9.20 12.72
CA PHE A 11 4.85 -8.27 12.75
C PHE A 11 4.71 -7.66 14.14
N LYS A 12 4.70 -8.49 15.19
CA LYS A 12 4.65 -8.04 16.59
C LYS A 12 5.75 -7.05 16.93
N ARG A 13 6.96 -7.29 16.43
CA ARG A 13 8.12 -6.42 16.67
C ARG A 13 7.99 -5.06 15.99
N GLN A 14 7.34 -5.00 14.82
CA GLN A 14 7.39 -3.84 13.93
C GLN A 14 6.08 -3.04 13.87
N LYS A 15 4.95 -3.60 14.32
CA LYS A 15 3.62 -2.95 14.21
C LYS A 15 3.55 -1.54 14.80
N HIS A 16 4.17 -1.31 15.95
CA HIS A 16 4.21 0.02 16.57
C HIS A 16 5.01 1.04 15.74
N MET A 17 6.12 0.59 15.14
CA MET A 17 6.94 1.41 14.26
C MET A 17 6.19 1.77 12.98
N TRP A 18 5.52 0.81 12.35
CA TRP A 18 4.74 1.08 11.14
C TRP A 18 3.56 2.01 11.39
N ARG A 19 2.85 1.84 12.52
CA ARG A 19 1.80 2.77 12.93
C ARG A 19 2.34 4.19 13.08
N MET A 20 3.49 4.35 13.73
CA MET A 20 4.15 5.64 13.85
C MET A 20 4.50 6.24 12.48
N TYR A 21 5.06 5.44 11.57
CA TYR A 21 5.41 5.92 10.23
C TYR A 21 4.19 6.33 9.41
N ARG A 22 3.08 5.59 9.52
CA ARG A 22 1.79 5.94 8.92
C ARG A 22 1.29 7.29 9.43
N ASP A 23 1.33 7.50 10.73
CA ASP A 23 0.82 8.72 11.36
C ASP A 23 1.68 9.93 11.00
N LEU A 24 3.00 9.74 10.93
CA LEU A 24 3.95 10.76 10.47
C LEU A 24 3.74 11.10 8.99
N TYR A 25 3.53 10.09 8.13
CA TYR A 25 3.27 10.32 6.71
C TYR A 25 1.93 11.03 6.48
N THR A 26 0.86 10.57 7.14
CA THR A 26 -0.50 11.13 7.01
C THR A 26 -0.57 12.54 7.60
N GLY A 27 0.06 12.74 8.76
CA GLY A 27 0.07 14.02 9.47
C GLY A 27 -1.32 14.54 9.82
N GLY A 28 -1.47 15.87 9.84
CA GLY A 28 -2.77 16.53 9.96
C GLY A 28 -3.55 16.19 11.23
N GLN A 29 -4.88 16.04 11.09
CA GLN A 29 -5.77 15.74 12.22
C GLN A 29 -5.56 14.34 12.79
N GLU A 30 -5.24 13.35 11.95
CA GLU A 30 -4.96 11.98 12.40
C GLU A 30 -3.75 11.94 13.34
N PHE A 31 -2.67 12.63 12.98
CA PHE A 31 -1.51 12.78 13.86
C PHE A 31 -1.88 13.52 15.15
N LYS A 32 -2.67 14.60 15.06
CA LYS A 32 -3.09 15.39 16.23
C LYS A 32 -3.93 14.55 17.20
N HIS A 33 -4.83 13.70 16.70
CA HIS A 33 -5.63 12.79 17.53
C HIS A 33 -4.75 11.82 18.32
N ARG A 34 -3.61 11.41 17.76
CA ARG A 34 -2.64 10.51 18.38
C ARG A 34 -1.45 11.20 19.01
N ALA A 35 -1.49 12.53 19.18
CA ALA A 35 -0.36 13.30 19.69
C ALA A 35 0.12 12.83 21.07
N ALA A 36 -0.77 12.26 21.89
CA ALA A 36 -0.43 11.69 23.20
C ALA A 36 0.47 10.45 23.13
N GLU A 37 0.53 9.76 21.98
CA GLU A 37 1.48 8.66 21.75
C GLU A 37 2.92 9.15 21.51
N TYR A 38 3.06 10.39 21.02
CA TYR A 38 4.34 10.96 20.58
C TYR A 38 4.88 12.03 21.52
N LEU A 39 4.00 12.78 22.17
CA LEU A 39 4.36 13.84 23.09
C LEU A 39 4.42 13.31 24.51
N LEU A 40 5.61 12.94 24.97
CA LEU A 40 5.78 12.43 26.33
C LEU A 40 5.51 13.52 27.39
N ARG A 41 4.82 13.11 28.46
CA ARG A 41 4.67 13.91 29.67
C ARG A 41 6.02 14.07 30.36
N ARG A 42 6.36 15.30 30.76
CA ARG A 42 7.60 15.59 31.48
C ARG A 42 7.51 15.10 32.94
N GLN A 43 8.66 14.89 33.58
CA GLN A 43 8.68 14.57 35.00
C GLN A 43 8.06 15.71 35.81
N LYS A 44 7.16 15.38 36.75
CA LYS A 44 6.43 16.32 37.61
C LYS A 44 5.58 17.35 36.85
N GLU A 45 5.18 17.07 35.61
CA GLU A 45 4.26 17.92 34.86
C GLU A 45 2.81 17.69 35.29
N PRO A 46 2.08 18.74 35.71
CA PRO A 46 0.65 18.68 35.98
C PRO A 46 -0.17 18.26 34.74
N LEU A 47 -1.30 17.58 34.95
CA LEU A 47 -2.12 17.01 33.85
C LEU A 47 -2.80 18.09 32.99
N ASP A 48 -3.19 19.20 33.59
CA ASP A 48 -3.74 20.38 32.92
C ASP A 48 -2.71 21.03 31.98
N VAL A 49 -1.47 21.19 32.45
CA VAL A 49 -0.35 21.70 31.63
C VAL A 49 -0.04 20.76 30.46
N TYR A 50 -0.06 19.45 30.72
CA TYR A 50 0.11 18.45 29.66
C TYR A 50 -1.02 18.50 28.61
N GLY A 51 -2.27 18.66 29.07
CA GLY A 51 -3.44 18.81 28.20
C GLY A 51 -3.34 20.04 27.28
N GLU A 52 -2.93 21.19 27.82
CA GLU A 52 -2.69 22.41 27.03
C GLU A 52 -1.61 22.20 25.96
N ARG A 53 -0.52 21.49 26.29
CA ARG A 53 0.52 21.14 25.32
C ARG A 53 -0.02 20.25 24.21
N LEU A 54 -0.81 19.22 24.54
CA LEU A 54 -1.44 18.35 23.54
C LEU A 54 -2.40 19.12 22.64
N HIS A 55 -3.15 20.08 23.18
CA HIS A 55 -4.08 20.88 22.40
C HIS A 55 -3.38 21.83 21.41
N ARG A 56 -2.24 22.40 21.85
CA ARG A 56 -1.44 23.40 21.11
C ARG A 56 -0.33 22.80 20.25
N VAL A 57 -0.02 21.51 20.40
CA VAL A 57 1.04 20.87 19.62
C VAL A 57 0.71 20.98 18.14
N PHE A 58 1.73 21.36 17.38
CA PHE A 58 1.67 21.44 15.93
C PHE A 58 2.75 20.54 15.35
N TYR A 59 2.36 19.73 14.36
CA TYR A 59 3.26 18.90 13.60
C TYR A 59 3.27 19.39 12.17
N GLU A 60 4.44 19.81 11.70
CA GLU A 60 4.67 20.15 10.30
C GLU A 60 4.98 18.88 9.51
N ASN A 61 4.08 18.50 8.61
CA ASN A 61 4.18 17.25 7.87
C ASN A 61 5.16 17.32 6.69
N TYR A 62 6.45 17.41 7.02
CA TYR A 62 7.53 17.31 6.03
C TYR A 62 7.62 15.92 5.40
N ILE A 63 7.32 14.86 6.17
CA ILE A 63 7.47 13.47 5.70
C ILE A 63 6.51 13.20 4.54
N GLY A 64 5.23 13.55 4.68
CA GLY A 64 4.23 13.44 3.61
C GLY A 64 4.69 14.19 2.36
N SER A 65 5.11 15.45 2.52
CA SER A 65 5.56 16.29 1.41
C SER A 65 6.78 15.70 0.67
N ILE A 66 7.77 15.18 1.41
CA ILE A 66 8.99 14.59 0.84
C ILE A 66 8.66 13.29 0.09
N VAL A 67 7.88 12.40 0.71
CA VAL A 67 7.48 11.11 0.12
C VAL A 67 6.67 11.34 -1.16
N ASP A 68 5.69 12.24 -1.12
CA ASP A 68 4.85 12.55 -2.28
C ASP A 68 5.65 13.20 -3.40
N TRP A 69 6.64 14.04 -3.06
CA TRP A 69 7.55 14.62 -4.05
C TRP A 69 8.40 13.56 -4.74
N TYR A 70 9.00 12.62 -4.00
CA TYR A 70 9.77 11.51 -4.60
C TYR A 70 8.88 10.63 -5.48
N ALA A 71 7.69 10.26 -5.01
CA ALA A 71 6.74 9.45 -5.77
C ALA A 71 6.29 10.15 -7.05
N SER A 72 5.96 11.44 -6.98
CA SER A 72 5.56 12.23 -8.14
C SER A 72 6.71 12.40 -9.14
N THR A 73 7.94 12.57 -8.65
CA THR A 73 9.13 12.73 -9.48
C THR A 73 9.46 11.44 -10.22
N LEU A 74 9.45 10.30 -9.53
CA LEU A 74 9.74 9.00 -10.14
C LEU A 74 8.68 8.62 -11.19
N PHE A 75 7.41 8.81 -10.88
CA PHE A 75 6.28 8.46 -11.75
C PHE A 75 5.82 9.63 -12.65
N ARG A 76 6.70 10.61 -12.90
CA ARG A 76 6.44 11.68 -13.87
C ARG A 76 6.26 11.12 -15.28
N ARG A 77 6.98 10.04 -15.60
CA ARG A 77 6.73 9.19 -16.77
C ARG A 77 6.36 7.81 -16.25
N GLY A 78 5.24 7.29 -16.72
CA GLY A 78 4.79 5.95 -16.34
C GLY A 78 5.80 4.88 -16.77
N PRO A 79 5.85 3.72 -16.08
CA PRO A 79 6.71 2.62 -16.48
C PRO A 79 6.36 2.13 -17.89
N SER A 80 7.38 1.92 -18.73
CA SER A 80 7.20 1.29 -20.03
C SER A 80 7.33 -0.23 -19.90
N LEU A 81 6.28 -0.97 -20.24
CA LEU A 81 6.34 -2.42 -20.34
C LEU A 81 6.94 -2.81 -21.70
N GLN A 82 8.13 -3.41 -21.68
CA GLN A 82 8.75 -3.96 -22.88
C GLN A 82 8.87 -5.48 -22.70
N VAL A 83 8.25 -6.23 -23.61
CA VAL A 83 8.43 -7.68 -23.69
C VAL A 83 9.24 -7.98 -24.93
N SER A 84 10.43 -8.51 -24.71
CA SER A 84 11.31 -8.99 -25.77
C SER A 84 10.95 -10.44 -26.10
N GLY A 85 10.34 -10.67 -27.26
CA GLY A 85 9.92 -12.00 -27.70
C GLY A 85 8.66 -12.47 -26.99
N GLY A 86 7.55 -12.55 -27.72
CA GLY A 86 6.27 -12.99 -27.19
C GLY A 86 5.23 -13.21 -28.29
N LEU A 87 4.22 -14.04 -28.00
CA LEU A 87 3.03 -14.17 -28.83
C LEU A 87 2.23 -12.86 -28.77
N ILE A 88 1.51 -12.50 -29.85
CA ILE A 88 0.65 -11.31 -29.92
C ILE A 88 -0.28 -11.20 -28.70
N GLY A 89 -0.82 -12.32 -28.21
CA GLY A 89 -1.69 -12.35 -27.02
C GLY A 89 -1.03 -11.87 -25.73
N GLY A 90 0.30 -12.00 -25.58
CA GLY A 90 1.02 -11.47 -24.42
C GLY A 90 1.06 -9.94 -24.40
N HIS A 91 1.12 -9.30 -25.57
CA HIS A 91 1.07 -7.84 -25.67
C HIS A 91 -0.33 -7.31 -25.33
N THR A 92 -1.39 -7.97 -25.79
CA THR A 92 -2.78 -7.61 -25.45
C THR A 92 -3.02 -7.73 -23.94
N PHE A 93 -2.63 -8.86 -23.34
CA PHE A 93 -2.76 -9.07 -21.89
C PHE A 93 -2.06 -7.97 -21.09
N LEU A 94 -0.84 -7.58 -21.47
CA LEU A 94 -0.10 -6.54 -20.77
C LEU A 94 -0.69 -5.16 -20.96
N ALA A 95 -1.27 -4.86 -22.12
CA ALA A 95 -1.99 -3.61 -22.34
C ALA A 95 -3.23 -3.54 -21.43
N GLU A 96 -4.01 -4.61 -21.35
CA GLU A 96 -5.17 -4.70 -20.46
C GLU A 96 -4.78 -4.58 -18.98
N LEU A 97 -3.71 -5.26 -18.57
CA LEU A 97 -3.17 -5.15 -17.21
C LEU A 97 -2.60 -3.75 -16.93
N ALA A 98 -2.04 -3.08 -17.94
CA ALA A 98 -1.52 -1.73 -17.80
C ALA A 98 -2.63 -0.71 -17.54
N ASP A 99 -3.78 -0.87 -18.20
CA ASP A 99 -4.93 0.01 -18.07
C ASP A 99 -5.76 -0.27 -16.81
N ASP A 100 -5.94 -1.54 -16.45
CA ASP A 100 -6.71 -1.96 -15.27
C ASP A 100 -6.07 -3.17 -14.61
N CYS A 101 -5.18 -2.90 -13.64
CA CYS A 101 -4.37 -3.92 -12.99
C CYS A 101 -5.06 -4.59 -11.80
N ASP A 102 -6.06 -3.95 -11.17
CA ASP A 102 -6.73 -4.43 -9.96
C ASP A 102 -8.20 -4.81 -10.18
N ARG A 103 -8.68 -4.73 -11.43
CA ARG A 103 -10.09 -4.93 -11.83
C ARG A 103 -11.06 -3.90 -11.22
N ARG A 104 -10.54 -2.78 -10.73
CA ARG A 104 -11.31 -1.65 -10.21
C ARG A 104 -11.05 -0.38 -11.02
N GLY A 105 -10.31 -0.47 -12.12
CA GLY A 105 -9.96 0.64 -12.99
C GLY A 105 -8.67 1.35 -12.58
N THR A 106 -7.87 0.78 -11.68
CA THR A 106 -6.55 1.36 -11.34
C THR A 106 -5.55 0.98 -12.42
N ASN A 107 -4.99 1.98 -13.11
CA ASN A 107 -3.90 1.74 -14.04
C ASN A 107 -2.59 1.41 -13.31
N LEU A 108 -1.69 0.74 -14.03
CA LEU A 108 -0.44 0.21 -13.49
C LEU A 108 0.49 1.30 -12.95
N THR A 109 0.49 2.48 -13.58
CA THR A 109 1.29 3.63 -13.12
C THR A 109 0.84 4.08 -11.73
N SER A 110 -0.48 4.21 -11.52
CA SER A 110 -1.05 4.64 -10.25
C SER A 110 -0.85 3.57 -9.18
N PHE A 111 -1.02 2.29 -9.55
CA PHE A 111 -0.77 1.16 -8.67
C PHE A 111 0.68 1.14 -8.15
N PHE A 112 1.67 1.19 -9.05
CA PHE A 112 3.08 1.18 -8.62
C PHE A 112 3.50 2.46 -7.90
N ARG A 113 2.90 3.62 -8.21
CA ARG A 113 3.11 4.83 -7.42
C ARG A 113 2.72 4.60 -5.96
N GLN A 114 1.58 3.96 -5.73
CA GLN A 114 1.10 3.63 -4.40
C GLN A 114 2.00 2.59 -3.69
N CYS A 115 2.43 1.54 -4.40
CA CYS A 115 3.42 0.59 -3.86
C CYS A 115 4.76 1.26 -3.50
N PHE A 116 5.18 2.26 -4.27
CA PHE A 116 6.40 3.01 -3.99
C PHE A 116 6.25 3.90 -2.75
N ILE A 117 5.11 4.57 -2.58
CA ILE A 117 4.78 5.30 -1.35
C ILE A 117 4.83 4.36 -0.14
N ASP A 118 4.17 3.20 -0.20
CA ASP A 118 4.22 2.21 0.88
C ASP A 118 5.66 1.77 1.19
N SER A 119 6.48 1.61 0.16
CA SER A 119 7.89 1.25 0.33
C SER A 119 8.70 2.36 1.02
N LEU A 120 8.41 3.63 0.74
CA LEU A 120 9.05 4.77 1.41
C LEU A 120 8.58 4.92 2.86
N VAL A 121 7.30 4.67 3.14
CA VAL A 121 6.71 4.84 4.47
C VAL A 121 7.05 3.66 5.39
N TYR A 122 6.86 2.42 4.92
CA TYR A 122 6.98 1.22 5.75
C TYR A 122 8.29 0.44 5.55
N GLY A 123 9.11 0.85 4.58
CA GLY A 123 10.31 0.14 4.16
C GLY A 123 10.02 -1.10 3.30
N ARG A 124 8.75 -1.39 3.00
CA ARG A 124 8.32 -2.52 2.16
C ARG A 124 6.90 -2.30 1.63
N SER A 125 6.63 -2.88 0.47
CA SER A 125 5.29 -3.03 -0.12
C SER A 125 5.19 -4.43 -0.71
N HIS A 126 4.01 -5.04 -0.63
CA HIS A 126 3.77 -6.37 -1.18
C HIS A 126 2.71 -6.32 -2.26
N ILE A 127 2.87 -7.16 -3.28
CA ILE A 127 1.95 -7.28 -4.40
C ILE A 127 1.58 -8.75 -4.51
N LEU A 128 0.31 -9.06 -4.31
CA LEU A 128 -0.24 -10.38 -4.60
C LEU A 128 -0.72 -10.36 -6.05
N VAL A 129 -0.31 -11.38 -6.81
CA VAL A 129 -0.85 -11.67 -8.14
C VAL A 129 -1.82 -12.82 -8.00
N ASP A 130 -3.05 -12.62 -8.44
CA ASP A 130 -4.10 -13.64 -8.31
C ASP A 130 -4.94 -13.71 -9.59
N PHE A 131 -5.68 -14.81 -9.74
CA PHE A 131 -6.55 -15.08 -10.87
C PHE A 131 -7.99 -15.28 -10.39
N PRO A 132 -8.99 -14.92 -11.21
CA PRO A 132 -10.39 -15.12 -10.88
C PRO A 132 -10.67 -16.59 -10.61
N ARG A 133 -11.39 -16.89 -9.52
CA ARG A 133 -11.75 -18.27 -9.19
C ARG A 133 -12.76 -18.81 -10.22
N PRO A 134 -12.47 -19.94 -10.87
CA PRO A 134 -13.38 -20.53 -11.83
C PRO A 134 -14.65 -21.04 -11.14
N THR A 135 -15.81 -20.64 -11.63
CA THR A 135 -17.11 -21.22 -11.25
C THR A 135 -17.38 -22.55 -11.98
N ALA A 136 -16.72 -22.80 -13.10
CA ALA A 136 -16.73 -24.04 -13.86
C ALA A 136 -15.34 -24.32 -14.45
N SER A 137 -15.00 -25.59 -14.67
CA SER A 137 -13.76 -25.95 -15.37
C SER A 137 -13.89 -25.54 -16.82
N ALA A 138 -12.99 -24.67 -17.29
CA ALA A 138 -12.88 -24.39 -18.72
C ALA A 138 -12.36 -25.63 -19.45
N ALA A 139 -12.87 -25.89 -20.65
CA ALA A 139 -12.48 -27.05 -21.45
C ALA A 139 -11.19 -26.80 -22.25
N ASN A 140 -10.90 -25.54 -22.56
CA ASN A 140 -9.71 -25.13 -23.30
C ASN A 140 -9.33 -23.67 -22.94
N ARG A 141 -8.15 -23.23 -23.41
CA ARG A 141 -7.61 -21.88 -23.16
C ARG A 141 -8.45 -20.75 -23.75
N ALA A 142 -9.09 -20.98 -24.91
CA ALA A 142 -9.95 -19.95 -25.51
C ALA A 142 -11.21 -19.71 -24.65
N ASP A 143 -11.75 -20.76 -24.03
CA ASP A 143 -12.87 -20.66 -23.09
C ASP A 143 -12.44 -19.96 -21.79
N GLU A 144 -11.22 -20.19 -21.30
CA GLU A 144 -10.65 -19.46 -20.15
C GLU A 144 -10.51 -17.96 -20.42
N ASP A 145 -9.98 -17.60 -21.60
CA ASP A 145 -9.81 -16.23 -22.04
C ASP A 145 -11.17 -15.54 -22.21
N ALA A 146 -12.14 -16.20 -22.85
CA ALA A 146 -13.50 -15.68 -23.03
C ALA A 146 -14.25 -15.50 -21.70
N ALA A 147 -14.03 -16.40 -20.73
CA ALA A 147 -14.58 -16.28 -19.38
C ALA A 147 -13.81 -15.29 -18.49
N GLY A 148 -12.70 -14.73 -18.98
CA GLY A 148 -11.84 -13.80 -18.23
C GLY A 148 -11.10 -14.46 -17.05
N LEU A 149 -10.99 -15.79 -17.03
CA LEU A 149 -10.33 -16.55 -15.97
C LEU A 149 -8.81 -16.47 -16.05
N SER A 150 -8.27 -16.23 -17.24
CA SER A 150 -6.84 -16.01 -17.47
C SER A 150 -6.37 -14.59 -17.14
N ARG A 151 -7.29 -13.68 -16.75
CA ARG A 151 -6.98 -12.29 -16.46
C ARG A 151 -6.44 -12.14 -15.03
N ALA A 152 -5.11 -12.16 -14.90
CA ALA A 152 -4.45 -11.87 -13.64
C ALA A 152 -4.78 -10.45 -13.15
N TYR A 153 -4.82 -10.27 -11.83
CA TYR A 153 -4.95 -8.97 -11.20
C TYR A 153 -4.00 -8.83 -10.02
N LEU A 154 -3.72 -7.59 -9.67
CA LEU A 154 -2.78 -7.19 -8.63
C LEU A 154 -3.55 -6.70 -7.41
N ILE A 155 -3.17 -7.17 -6.24
CA ILE A 155 -3.61 -6.63 -4.96
C ILE A 155 -2.39 -6.06 -4.24
N ARG A 156 -2.47 -4.79 -3.85
CA ARG A 156 -1.46 -4.13 -3.03
C ARG A 156 -1.74 -4.40 -1.56
N TYR A 157 -0.72 -4.84 -0.83
CA TYR A 157 -0.74 -4.98 0.62
C TYR A 157 0.35 -4.11 1.25
N GLN A 158 -0.05 -3.32 2.24
CA GLN A 158 0.86 -2.57 3.09
C GLN A 158 1.57 -3.52 4.05
N ALA A 159 2.66 -3.07 4.66
CA ALA A 159 3.38 -3.88 5.64
C ALA A 159 2.50 -4.27 6.84
N GLU A 160 1.52 -3.44 7.18
CA GLU A 160 0.60 -3.66 8.30
C GLU A 160 -0.54 -4.64 7.98
N ASP A 161 -0.79 -4.96 6.70
CA ASP A 161 -1.86 -5.88 6.30
C ASP A 161 -1.44 -7.36 6.44
N LEU A 162 -0.15 -7.63 6.65
CA LEU A 162 0.43 -8.97 6.74
C LEU A 162 0.79 -9.28 8.20
N ILE A 163 -0.17 -9.85 8.92
CA ILE A 163 -0.09 -10.17 10.36
C ILE A 163 0.71 -11.43 10.68
#